data_AF-A0A2P4SDR8-F1
#
_entry.id   AF-A0A2P4SDR8-F1
#
_cell.length_a   1.000
_cell.length_b   1.000
_cell.length_c   1.000
_cell.angle_alpha   90.00
_cell.angle_beta   90.00
_cell.angle_gamma   90.00
#
_symmetry.space_group_name_H-M   'P 1'
#
loop_
_entity.id
_entity.type
_entity.pdbx_description
1 polymer ?
#
loop_
_entity_poly.entity_id
_entity_poly.type
_entity_poly.pdbx_seq_one_letter_code
_entity_poly.pdbx_strand_id
1 'polypeptide(L)'
;AAEDALQLCRLLVVHGAKLDAHDELRRSPLHEACGAANAVLVRFLLRRGADVNAIDYNGISPLGCVLQAAAFKQELRPHLVVQLLLSYGSQKIWPHAFAKVLRSCAAVPEIIEILINSYSQIPISEKWVDAVPEEVLQQHQPFYESLFRLSGTVRSLQHLCRSTIRKKFGNRCHCLIPSLPMPKPLLDYLLLEPEGVLL
;
A
#
# COMPACT_ATOMS: atom_id res chain seq x y z
N ALA A 1 23.36 1.86 -0.27
CA ALA A 1 22.50 1.57 -1.44
C ALA A 1 21.27 2.49 -1.54
N ALA A 2 20.29 2.39 -0.62
CA ALA A 2 19.08 3.23 -0.69
C ALA A 2 19.35 4.73 -0.40
N GLU A 3 20.30 5.02 0.50
CA GLU A 3 20.74 6.39 0.79
C GLU A 3 21.51 7.03 -0.38
N ASP A 4 22.37 6.26 -1.05
CA ASP A 4 23.13 6.72 -2.22
C ASP A 4 22.19 7.08 -3.37
N ALA A 5 21.18 6.22 -3.63
CA ALA A 5 20.14 6.50 -4.62
C ALA A 5 19.35 7.78 -4.28
N LEU A 6 19.02 8.00 -2.99
CA LEU A 6 18.35 9.23 -2.57
C LEU A 6 19.24 10.47 -2.74
N GLN A 7 20.52 10.40 -2.39
CA GLN A 7 21.45 11.51 -2.57
C GLN A 7 21.61 11.87 -4.03
N LEU A 8 21.75 10.88 -4.91
CA LEU A 8 21.79 11.10 -6.35
C LEU A 8 20.50 11.74 -6.86
N CYS A 9 19.33 11.24 -6.46
CA CYS A 9 18.05 11.86 -6.81
C CYS A 9 17.94 13.31 -6.32
N ARG A 10 18.41 13.62 -5.11
CA ARG A 10 18.43 15.00 -4.59
C ARG A 10 19.32 15.90 -5.45
N LEU A 11 20.51 15.44 -5.81
CA LEU A 11 21.45 16.18 -6.64
C LEU A 11 20.87 16.45 -8.03
N LEU A 12 20.28 15.43 -8.66
CA LEU A 12 19.64 15.55 -9.98
C LEU A 12 18.50 16.57 -9.97
N VAL A 13 17.65 16.54 -8.94
CA VAL A 13 16.54 17.50 -8.80
C VAL A 13 17.05 18.93 -8.59
N VAL A 14 18.14 19.12 -7.85
CA VAL A 14 18.78 20.44 -7.72
C VAL A 14 19.30 20.96 -9.06
N HIS A 15 19.71 20.05 -9.95
CA HIS A 15 20.15 20.37 -11.31
C HIS A 15 19.02 20.39 -12.35
N GLY A 16 17.75 20.45 -11.90
CA GLY A 16 16.59 20.63 -12.79
C GLY A 16 16.06 19.34 -13.42
N ALA A 17 16.45 18.16 -12.92
CA ALA A 17 15.85 16.91 -13.37
C ALA A 17 14.33 16.91 -13.12
N LYS A 18 13.57 16.53 -14.14
CA LYS A 18 12.11 16.46 -14.10
C LYS A 18 11.65 15.26 -13.28
N LEU A 19 10.80 15.50 -12.28
CA LEU A 19 10.25 14.47 -11.40
C LEU A 19 9.11 13.66 -12.02
N ASP A 20 8.50 14.23 -13.05
CA ASP A 20 7.44 13.69 -13.88
C ASP A 20 7.98 13.16 -15.22
N ALA A 21 9.29 12.95 -15.33
CA ALA A 21 9.85 12.29 -16.50
C ALA A 21 9.22 10.92 -16.70
N HIS A 22 9.08 10.51 -17.95
CA HIS A 22 8.54 9.21 -18.33
C HIS A 22 9.53 8.50 -19.23
N ASP A 23 9.71 7.20 -19.03
CA ASP A 23 10.44 6.35 -19.97
C ASP A 23 9.56 5.97 -21.18
N GLU A 24 10.10 5.12 -22.07
CA GLU A 24 9.40 4.64 -23.27
C GLU A 24 8.10 3.88 -22.97
N LEU A 25 7.98 3.30 -21.77
CA LEU A 25 6.78 2.60 -21.28
C LEU A 25 5.86 3.53 -20.49
N ARG A 26 6.09 4.84 -20.53
CA ARG A 26 5.40 5.85 -19.72
C ARG A 26 5.58 5.68 -18.21
N ARG A 27 6.55 4.90 -17.74
CA ARG A 27 6.83 4.75 -16.32
C ARG A 27 7.48 6.02 -15.79
N SER A 28 6.89 6.56 -14.72
CA SER A 28 7.48 7.67 -13.96
C SER A 28 8.53 7.18 -12.96
N PRO A 29 9.41 8.05 -12.43
CA PRO A 29 10.32 7.70 -11.34
C PRO A 29 9.62 7.05 -10.14
N LEU A 30 8.34 7.37 -9.90
CA LEU A 30 7.56 6.76 -8.85
C LEU A 30 7.24 5.28 -9.13
N HIS A 31 7.00 4.89 -10.39
CA HIS A 31 6.81 3.49 -10.76
C HIS A 31 8.06 2.66 -10.44
N GLU A 32 9.23 3.16 -10.84
CA GLU A 32 10.52 2.50 -10.59
C GLU A 32 10.82 2.40 -9.09
N ALA A 33 10.61 3.47 -8.33
CA ALA A 33 10.80 3.46 -6.88
C ALA A 33 9.86 2.45 -6.17
N CYS A 34 8.61 2.34 -6.64
CA CYS A 34 7.64 1.39 -6.12
C CYS A 34 7.97 -0.07 -6.48
N GLY A 35 8.34 -0.33 -7.73
CA GLY A 35 8.80 -1.66 -8.18
C GLY A 35 10.08 -2.12 -7.47
N ALA A 36 10.95 -1.19 -7.08
CA ALA A 36 12.13 -1.45 -6.27
C ALA A 36 11.85 -1.58 -4.76
N ALA A 37 10.60 -1.41 -4.31
CA ALA A 37 10.21 -1.36 -2.89
C ALA A 37 11.00 -0.33 -2.05
N ASN A 38 11.48 0.76 -2.67
CA ASN A 38 12.30 1.76 -1.98
C ASN A 38 11.42 2.83 -1.31
N ALA A 39 10.97 2.54 -0.08
CA ALA A 39 10.09 3.44 0.69
C ALA A 39 10.67 4.85 0.91
N VAL A 40 12.00 4.97 1.01
CA VAL A 40 12.67 6.26 1.20
C VAL A 40 12.55 7.12 -0.06
N LEU A 41 12.84 6.54 -1.23
CA LEU A 41 12.73 7.23 -2.51
C LEU A 41 11.27 7.54 -2.86
N VAL A 42 10.35 6.61 -2.63
CA VAL A 42 8.91 6.82 -2.81
C VAL A 42 8.43 8.01 -1.97
N ARG A 43 8.79 8.06 -0.68
CA ARG A 43 8.43 9.18 0.19
C ARG A 43 9.00 10.52 -0.31
N PHE A 44 10.22 10.52 -0.81
CA PHE A 44 10.84 11.72 -1.39
C PHE A 44 10.07 12.21 -2.62
N LEU A 45 9.79 11.32 -3.57
CA LEU A 45 9.06 11.65 -4.81
C LEU A 45 7.65 12.16 -4.52
N LEU A 46 6.90 11.49 -3.64
CA LEU A 46 5.55 11.90 -3.23
C LEU A 46 5.55 13.28 -2.56
N ARG A 47 6.52 13.57 -1.69
CA ARG A 47 6.67 14.90 -1.07
C ARG A 47 6.99 16.00 -2.08
N ARG A 48 7.55 15.65 -3.23
CA ARG A 48 7.82 16.60 -4.32
C ARG A 48 6.68 16.66 -5.35
N GLY A 49 5.53 16.07 -5.05
CA GLY A 49 4.34 16.16 -5.90
C GLY A 49 4.30 15.18 -7.06
N ALA A 50 5.07 14.08 -7.01
CA ALA A 50 4.92 13.01 -7.99
C ALA A 50 3.48 12.48 -8.01
N ASP A 51 2.94 12.27 -9.20
CA ASP A 51 1.57 11.76 -9.37
C ASP A 51 1.47 10.32 -8.87
N VAL A 52 0.77 10.14 -7.75
CA VAL A 52 0.54 8.86 -7.08
C VAL A 52 -0.33 7.90 -7.90
N ASN A 53 -1.08 8.42 -8.87
CA ASN A 53 -2.04 7.69 -9.70
C ASN A 53 -1.65 7.65 -11.17
N ALA A 54 -0.41 8.04 -11.51
CA ALA A 54 0.10 7.90 -12.86
C ALA A 54 -0.06 6.45 -13.35
N ILE A 55 -0.30 6.27 -14.65
CA ILE A 55 -0.42 4.96 -15.27
C ILE A 55 0.62 4.82 -16.38
N ASP A 56 1.28 3.66 -16.41
CA ASP A 56 2.19 3.28 -17.49
C ASP A 56 1.41 2.81 -18.74
N TYR A 57 2.14 2.41 -19.78
CA TYR A 57 1.54 1.93 -21.03
C TYR A 57 0.70 0.65 -20.85
N ASN A 58 0.97 -0.14 -19.81
CA ASN A 58 0.22 -1.35 -19.47
C ASN A 58 -0.97 -1.07 -18.54
N GLY A 59 -1.24 0.20 -18.21
CA GLY A 59 -2.28 0.59 -17.26
C GLY A 59 -1.94 0.26 -15.81
N ILE A 60 -0.67 0.02 -15.50
CA ILE A 60 -0.19 -0.28 -14.15
C ILE A 60 0.12 1.05 -13.45
N SER A 61 -0.43 1.21 -12.25
CA SER A 61 -0.11 2.35 -11.38
C SER A 61 1.11 2.08 -10.49
N PRO A 62 1.69 3.08 -9.82
CA PRO A 62 2.73 2.86 -8.82
C PRO A 62 2.33 1.84 -7.74
N LEU A 63 1.05 1.83 -7.34
CA LEU A 63 0.52 0.81 -6.44
C LEU A 63 0.53 -0.58 -7.09
N GLY A 64 0.16 -0.68 -8.36
CA GLY A 64 0.27 -1.92 -9.12
C GLY A 64 1.71 -2.46 -9.19
N CYS A 65 2.70 -1.61 -9.42
CA CYS A 65 4.11 -2.00 -9.50
C CYS A 65 4.61 -2.65 -8.20
N VAL A 66 4.32 -2.04 -7.03
CA VAL A 66 4.74 -2.62 -5.75
C VAL A 66 4.04 -3.95 -5.48
N LEU A 67 2.77 -4.11 -5.85
CA LEU A 67 2.02 -5.35 -5.63
C LEU A 67 2.49 -6.51 -6.52
N GLN A 68 2.95 -6.21 -7.73
CA GLN A 68 3.55 -7.21 -8.62
C GLN A 68 4.94 -7.65 -8.16
N ALA A 69 5.72 -6.73 -7.57
CA ALA A 69 7.07 -7.01 -7.09
C ALA A 69 7.14 -7.54 -5.65
N ALA A 70 6.07 -7.37 -4.85
CA ALA A 70 6.08 -7.59 -3.41
C ALA A 70 6.59 -8.97 -2.99
N ALA A 71 6.11 -10.04 -3.65
CA ALA A 71 6.49 -11.42 -3.31
C ALA A 71 8.00 -11.68 -3.42
N PHE A 72 8.69 -10.98 -4.32
CA PHE A 72 10.13 -11.14 -4.58
C PHE A 72 11.00 -10.17 -3.76
N LYS A 73 10.39 -9.24 -3.01
CA LYS A 73 11.08 -8.15 -2.32
C LYS A 73 10.69 -8.02 -0.85
N GLN A 74 10.31 -9.12 -0.21
CA GLN A 74 9.79 -9.13 1.17
C GLN A 74 10.78 -8.48 2.17
N GLU A 75 12.07 -8.75 2.00
CA GLU A 75 13.17 -8.19 2.79
C GLU A 75 13.21 -6.64 2.77
N LEU A 76 12.72 -6.02 1.70
CA LEU A 76 12.69 -4.57 1.52
C LEU A 76 11.42 -3.92 2.09
N ARG A 77 10.56 -4.69 2.78
CA ARG A 77 9.34 -4.22 3.45
C ARG A 77 8.40 -3.44 2.50
N PRO A 78 7.92 -4.05 1.41
CA PRO A 78 7.08 -3.40 0.40
C PRO A 78 5.74 -2.88 0.97
N HIS A 79 5.28 -3.41 2.10
CA HIS A 79 4.11 -2.91 2.82
C HIS A 79 4.22 -1.41 3.17
N LEU A 80 5.43 -0.90 3.48
CA LEU A 80 5.65 0.52 3.77
C LEU A 80 5.39 1.41 2.54
N VAL A 81 5.72 0.92 1.34
CA VAL A 81 5.44 1.62 0.08
C VAL A 81 3.93 1.67 -0.16
N VAL A 82 3.22 0.56 0.06
CA VAL A 82 1.75 0.51 -0.06
C VAL A 82 1.08 1.48 0.92
N GLN A 83 1.51 1.48 2.20
CA GLN A 83 1.01 2.40 3.23
C GLN A 83 1.22 3.87 2.84
N LEU A 84 2.40 4.20 2.30
CA LEU A 84 2.72 5.53 1.79
C LEU A 84 1.80 5.92 0.65
N LEU A 85 1.71 5.12 -0.40
CA LEU A 85 0.87 5.41 -1.57
C LEU A 85 -0.59 5.68 -1.15
N LEU A 86 -1.17 4.82 -0.31
CA LEU A 86 -2.54 5.01 0.19
C LEU A 86 -2.70 6.27 1.04
N SER A 87 -1.68 6.66 1.80
CA SER A 87 -1.70 7.88 2.63
C SER A 87 -1.50 9.17 1.84
N TYR A 88 -0.98 9.06 0.61
CA TYR A 88 -0.94 10.13 -0.39
C TYR A 88 -2.11 10.06 -1.38
N GLY A 89 -3.09 9.18 -1.16
CA GLY A 89 -4.33 9.15 -1.95
C GLY A 89 -4.25 8.32 -3.23
N SER A 90 -3.39 7.30 -3.26
CA SER A 90 -3.40 6.28 -4.31
C SER A 90 -4.78 5.64 -4.47
N GLN A 91 -5.23 5.47 -5.71
CA GLN A 91 -6.46 4.78 -6.05
C GLN A 91 -6.35 3.32 -5.63
N LYS A 92 -7.37 2.88 -4.89
CA LYS A 92 -7.43 1.51 -4.39
C LYS A 92 -7.78 0.56 -5.53
N ILE A 93 -7.40 -0.69 -5.36
CA ILE A 93 -7.70 -1.76 -6.29
C ILE A 93 -9.21 -1.98 -6.32
N TRP A 94 -9.76 -2.29 -7.49
CA TRP A 94 -11.17 -2.62 -7.57
C TRP A 94 -11.48 -3.91 -6.78
N PRO A 95 -12.50 -3.96 -5.89
CA PRO A 95 -12.71 -5.09 -4.98
C PRO A 95 -12.80 -6.46 -5.66
N HIS A 96 -13.40 -6.58 -6.84
CA HIS A 96 -13.49 -7.86 -7.55
C HIS A 96 -12.16 -8.30 -8.19
N ALA A 97 -11.21 -7.38 -8.38
CA ALA A 97 -9.85 -7.71 -8.81
C ALA A 97 -8.95 -8.14 -7.64
N PHE A 98 -9.43 -8.06 -6.39
CA PHE A 98 -8.64 -8.32 -5.20
C PHE A 98 -8.14 -9.77 -5.11
N ALA A 99 -8.87 -10.74 -5.66
CA ALA A 99 -8.42 -12.14 -5.71
C ALA A 99 -7.07 -12.30 -6.45
N LYS A 100 -6.77 -11.44 -7.44
CA LYS A 100 -5.46 -11.44 -8.12
C LYS A 100 -4.35 -10.94 -7.20
N VAL A 101 -4.66 -9.93 -6.38
CA VAL A 101 -3.73 -9.35 -5.40
C VAL A 101 -3.47 -10.35 -4.28
N LEU A 102 -4.51 -11.05 -3.83
CA LEU A 102 -4.39 -12.11 -2.86
C LEU A 102 -3.43 -13.20 -3.35
N ARG A 103 -3.56 -13.64 -4.61
CA ARG A 103 -2.60 -14.57 -5.24
C ARG A 103 -1.16 -14.03 -5.29
N SER A 104 -0.98 -12.78 -5.71
CA SER A 104 0.36 -12.22 -5.92
C SER A 104 1.06 -11.79 -4.64
N CYS A 105 0.31 -11.43 -3.60
CA CYS A 105 0.82 -10.88 -2.34
C CYS A 105 0.58 -11.81 -1.15
N ALA A 106 0.15 -13.07 -1.38
CA ALA A 106 -0.16 -14.03 -0.31
C ALA A 106 0.97 -14.16 0.72
N ALA A 107 2.22 -14.19 0.24
CA ALA A 107 3.41 -14.32 1.07
C ALA A 107 3.77 -13.05 1.88
N VAL A 108 3.02 -11.95 1.72
CA VAL A 108 3.22 -10.68 2.43
C VAL A 108 1.88 -10.22 3.01
N PRO A 109 1.40 -10.87 4.09
CA PRO A 109 0.08 -10.61 4.67
C PRO A 109 -0.12 -9.15 5.10
N GLU A 110 0.96 -8.43 5.44
CA GLU A 110 0.90 -7.01 5.81
C GLU A 110 0.33 -6.15 4.69
N ILE A 111 0.62 -6.47 3.42
CA ILE A 111 0.06 -5.76 2.26
C ILE A 111 -1.44 -6.01 2.18
N ILE A 112 -1.86 -7.26 2.36
CA ILE A 112 -3.27 -7.64 2.31
C ILE A 112 -4.02 -6.93 3.45
N GLU A 113 -3.43 -6.92 4.65
CA GLU A 113 -3.97 -6.24 5.82
C GLU A 113 -4.17 -4.75 5.54
N ILE A 114 -3.11 -4.04 5.12
CA ILE A 114 -3.15 -2.61 4.79
C ILE A 114 -4.24 -2.31 3.77
N LEU A 115 -4.31 -3.11 2.71
CA LEU A 115 -5.27 -2.91 1.65
C LEU A 115 -6.69 -3.10 2.18
N ILE A 116 -7.01 -4.24 2.81
CA ILE A 116 -8.34 -4.53 3.39
C ILE A 116 -8.75 -3.43 4.37
N ASN A 117 -7.82 -3.02 5.23
CA ASN A 117 -8.00 -1.97 6.23
C ASN A 117 -8.27 -0.58 5.62
N SER A 118 -7.89 -0.36 4.36
CA SER A 118 -8.15 0.89 3.65
C SER A 118 -9.59 1.02 3.14
N TYR A 119 -10.38 -0.05 3.07
CA TYR A 119 -11.78 -0.03 2.62
C TYR A 119 -12.74 0.08 3.81
N SER A 120 -13.90 0.71 3.59
CA SER A 120 -14.99 0.67 4.56
C SER A 120 -15.54 -0.76 4.69
N GLN A 121 -15.73 -1.42 3.55
CA GLN A 121 -16.19 -2.80 3.44
C GLN A 121 -15.69 -3.39 2.12
N ILE A 122 -15.31 -4.67 2.15
CA ILE A 122 -15.04 -5.48 0.96
C ILE A 122 -15.88 -6.75 1.06
N PRO A 123 -16.60 -7.16 0.00
CA PRO A 123 -17.25 -8.45 -0.06
C PRO A 123 -16.17 -9.53 -0.18
N ILE A 124 -15.80 -10.16 0.94
CA ILE A 124 -14.89 -11.30 0.96
C ILE A 124 -15.68 -12.51 0.45
N SER A 125 -15.10 -13.21 -0.52
CA SER A 125 -15.69 -14.42 -1.09
C SER A 125 -15.00 -15.65 -0.50
N GLU A 126 -15.76 -16.71 -0.26
CA GLU A 126 -15.23 -18.01 0.20
C GLU A 126 -14.17 -18.57 -0.78
N LYS A 127 -14.29 -18.26 -2.08
CA LYS A 127 -13.34 -18.65 -3.13
C LYS A 127 -11.96 -17.99 -3.01
N TRP A 128 -11.80 -17.05 -2.08
CA TRP A 128 -10.50 -16.42 -1.83
C TRP A 128 -9.53 -17.35 -1.12
N VAL A 129 -10.02 -18.37 -0.43
CA VAL A 129 -9.17 -19.41 0.16
C VAL A 129 -8.35 -20.10 -0.92
N ASP A 130 -8.99 -20.46 -2.05
CA ASP A 130 -8.34 -21.11 -3.20
C ASP A 130 -7.29 -20.24 -3.90
N ALA A 131 -7.27 -18.93 -3.61
CA ALA A 131 -6.29 -17.99 -4.13
C ALA A 131 -5.01 -17.89 -3.28
N VAL A 132 -4.96 -18.55 -2.11
CA VAL A 132 -3.79 -18.54 -1.23
C VAL A 132 -3.15 -19.94 -1.24
N PRO A 133 -1.85 -20.08 -1.51
CA PRO A 133 -1.16 -21.37 -1.40
C PRO A 133 -1.28 -21.96 0.01
N GLU A 134 -1.45 -23.28 0.12
CA GLU A 134 -1.65 -23.95 1.41
C GLU A 134 -0.48 -23.73 2.37
N GLU A 135 0.74 -23.68 1.86
CA GLU A 135 1.95 -23.45 2.66
C GLU A 135 1.91 -22.07 3.32
N VAL A 136 1.41 -21.07 2.59
CA VAL A 136 1.27 -19.69 3.07
C VAL A 136 0.13 -19.57 4.07
N LEU A 137 -0.98 -20.29 3.85
CA LEU A 137 -2.07 -20.38 4.82
C LEU A 137 -1.57 -20.95 6.15
N GLN A 138 -0.76 -22.00 6.13
CA GLN A 138 -0.19 -22.60 7.34
C GLN A 138 0.79 -21.64 8.02
N GLN A 139 1.67 -20.99 7.25
CA GLN A 139 2.66 -20.05 7.79
C GLN A 139 2.03 -18.84 8.47
N HIS A 140 0.93 -18.32 7.92
CA HIS A 140 0.25 -17.10 8.40
C HIS A 140 -1.18 -17.37 8.85
N GLN A 141 -1.42 -18.54 9.43
CA GLN A 141 -2.75 -19.02 9.80
C GLN A 141 -3.57 -18.00 10.63
N PRO A 142 -3.03 -17.35 11.68
CA PRO A 142 -3.82 -16.41 12.49
C PRO A 142 -4.35 -15.22 11.68
N PHE A 143 -3.54 -14.73 10.73
CA PHE A 143 -3.93 -13.62 9.86
C PHE A 143 -5.06 -14.04 8.91
N TYR A 144 -4.87 -15.15 8.19
CA TYR A 144 -5.85 -15.61 7.20
C TYR A 144 -7.17 -16.05 7.83
N GLU A 145 -7.13 -16.67 9.01
CA GLU A 145 -8.35 -16.95 9.78
C GLU A 145 -9.10 -15.67 10.14
N SER A 146 -8.39 -14.63 10.57
CA SER A 146 -9.01 -13.33 10.86
C SER A 146 -9.62 -12.69 9.61
N LEU A 147 -8.94 -12.80 8.46
CA LEU A 147 -9.43 -12.30 7.18
C LEU A 147 -10.71 -13.00 6.75
N PHE A 148 -10.74 -14.32 6.72
CA PHE A 148 -11.90 -15.07 6.24
C PHE A 148 -13.09 -14.99 7.19
N ARG A 149 -12.86 -14.79 8.50
CA ARG A 149 -13.92 -14.53 9.49
C ARG A 149 -14.70 -13.25 9.18
N LEU A 150 -14.11 -12.31 8.44
CA LEU A 150 -14.82 -11.10 8.03
C LEU A 150 -15.92 -11.35 6.99
N SER A 151 -15.93 -12.51 6.32
CA SER A 151 -16.97 -12.87 5.35
C SER A 151 -18.37 -12.78 5.99
N GLY A 152 -19.26 -12.00 5.38
CA GLY A 152 -20.63 -11.81 5.87
C GLY A 152 -20.76 -10.99 7.16
N THR A 153 -19.68 -10.45 7.71
CA THR A 153 -19.71 -9.62 8.94
C THR A 153 -19.60 -8.13 8.64
N VAL A 154 -20.10 -7.31 9.56
CA VAL A 154 -19.83 -5.86 9.56
C VAL A 154 -18.55 -5.57 10.33
N ARG A 155 -17.78 -4.60 9.84
CA ARG A 155 -16.55 -4.17 10.52
C ARG A 155 -16.88 -3.41 11.81
N SER A 156 -15.95 -3.43 12.77
CA SER A 156 -16.10 -2.72 14.05
C SER A 156 -16.34 -1.21 13.89
N LEU A 157 -16.95 -0.58 14.89
CA LEU A 157 -17.12 0.88 14.92
C LEU A 157 -15.77 1.61 14.79
N GLN A 158 -14.74 1.09 15.46
CA GLN A 158 -13.37 1.63 15.37
C GLN A 158 -12.85 1.62 13.91
N HIS A 159 -13.09 0.53 13.17
CA HIS A 159 -12.74 0.44 11.74
C HIS A 159 -13.52 1.44 10.89
N LEU A 160 -14.82 1.59 11.13
CA LEU A 160 -15.65 2.57 10.42
C LEU A 160 -15.18 4.00 10.72
N CYS A 161 -14.77 4.30 11.94
CA CYS A 161 -14.15 5.58 12.32
C CYS A 161 -12.85 5.81 11.54
N ARG A 162 -11.95 4.83 11.47
CA ARG A 162 -10.72 4.93 10.67
C ARG A 162 -11.03 5.21 9.20
N SER A 163 -11.92 4.43 8.60
CA SER A 163 -12.31 4.60 7.20
C SER A 163 -12.87 6.00 6.94
N THR A 164 -13.74 6.48 7.84
CA THR A 164 -14.34 7.82 7.76
C THR A 164 -13.30 8.93 7.88
N ILE A 165 -12.39 8.85 8.86
CA ILE A 165 -11.32 9.84 9.05
C ILE A 165 -10.40 9.88 7.83
N ARG A 166 -9.94 8.72 7.35
CA ARG A 166 -9.09 8.65 6.16
C ARG A 166 -9.80 9.17 4.92
N LYS A 167 -11.09 8.87 4.73
CA LYS A 167 -11.90 9.42 3.63
C LYS A 167 -11.98 10.95 3.71
N LYS A 168 -12.16 11.52 4.91
CA LYS A 168 -12.20 12.98 5.14
C LYS A 168 -10.86 13.65 4.84
N PHE A 169 -9.74 13.01 5.17
CA PHE A 169 -8.41 13.57 4.94
C PHE A 169 -7.89 13.34 3.51
N GLY A 170 -8.34 12.28 2.83
CA GLY A 170 -7.98 11.98 1.45
C GLY A 170 -6.48 11.82 1.25
N ASN A 171 -5.92 12.52 0.27
CA ASN A 171 -4.48 12.51 -0.03
C ASN A 171 -3.59 13.19 1.04
N ARG A 172 -4.20 13.80 2.06
CA ARG A 172 -3.50 14.46 3.18
C ARG A 172 -3.41 13.60 4.42
N CYS A 173 -3.78 12.31 4.35
CA CYS A 173 -3.64 11.39 5.49
C CYS A 173 -2.22 11.39 6.06
N HIS A 174 -1.20 11.43 5.18
CA HIS A 174 0.21 11.41 5.56
C HIS A 174 0.68 12.59 6.43
N CYS A 175 -0.01 13.74 6.39
CA CYS A 175 0.35 14.94 7.14
C CYS A 175 -0.65 15.29 8.23
N LEU A 176 -1.95 15.06 8.00
CA LEU A 176 -3.00 15.40 8.96
C LEU A 176 -3.11 14.39 10.10
N ILE A 177 -2.97 13.08 9.83
CA ILE A 177 -3.09 12.07 10.89
C ILE A 177 -2.01 12.28 11.97
N PRO A 178 -0.71 12.43 11.64
CA PRO A 178 0.32 12.67 12.66
C PRO A 178 0.15 13.95 13.48
N SER A 179 -0.67 14.91 13.01
CA SER A 179 -0.94 16.16 13.72
C SER A 179 -2.09 16.08 14.73
N LEU A 180 -2.81 14.95 14.79
CA LEU A 180 -3.93 14.78 15.71
C LEU A 180 -3.43 14.60 17.15
N PRO A 181 -4.13 15.18 18.16
CA PRO A 181 -3.78 15.05 19.57
C PRO A 181 -4.22 13.69 20.12
N MET A 182 -3.60 12.61 19.65
CA MET A 182 -3.93 11.23 20.04
C MET A 182 -2.67 10.41 20.34
N PRO A 183 -2.77 9.36 21.17
CA PRO A 183 -1.67 8.42 21.42
C PRO A 183 -1.17 7.75 20.13
N LYS A 184 0.14 7.47 20.10
CA LYS A 184 0.81 6.83 18.96
C LYS A 184 0.10 5.57 18.44
N PRO A 185 -0.37 4.62 19.27
CA PRO A 185 -1.08 3.43 18.75
C PRO A 185 -2.32 3.76 17.91
N LEU A 186 -3.08 4.81 18.27
CA LEU A 186 -4.23 5.24 17.48
C LEU A 186 -3.80 5.93 16.18
N LEU A 187 -2.67 6.65 16.19
CA LEU A 187 -2.10 7.24 14.98
C LEU A 187 -1.64 6.16 14.01
N ASP A 188 -0.92 5.15 14.51
CA ASP A 188 -0.41 4.01 13.75
C ASP A 188 -1.59 3.22 13.15
N TYR A 189 -2.64 2.97 13.94
CA TYR A 189 -3.89 2.36 13.47
C TYR A 189 -4.55 3.14 12.31
N LEU A 190 -4.64 4.47 12.44
CA LEU A 190 -5.17 5.34 11.39
C LEU A 190 -4.27 5.41 10.15
N LEU A 191 -2.96 5.25 10.33
CA LEU A 191 -1.97 5.19 9.25
C LEU A 191 -1.89 3.82 8.57
N LEU A 192 -2.71 2.86 8.97
CA LEU A 192 -2.71 1.48 8.45
C LEU A 192 -1.40 0.76 8.79
N GLU A 193 -0.88 0.92 10.01
CA GLU A 193 0.20 0.04 10.46
C GLU A 193 -0.34 -1.39 10.63
N PRO A 194 0.33 -2.43 10.08
CA PRO A 194 -0.10 -3.82 10.23
C PRO A 194 0.01 -4.31 11.68
N GLU A 195 -1.05 -4.95 12.17
CA GLU A 195 -1.11 -5.58 13.49
C GLU A 195 -1.00 -7.12 13.40
N GLY A 196 -1.08 -7.68 12.19
CA GLY A 196 -1.06 -9.13 11.94
C GLY A 196 -2.42 -9.81 12.08
N VAL A 197 -3.47 -9.04 12.41
CA VAL A 197 -4.84 -9.53 12.57
C VAL A 197 -5.84 -8.48 12.08
N LEU A 198 -6.98 -8.94 11.55
CA LEU A 198 -8.08 -8.07 11.16
C LEU A 198 -9.20 -8.11 12.22
N LEU A 199 -9.32 -7.01 12.97
CA LEU A 199 -10.35 -6.79 14.01
C LEU A 199 -11.58 -6.10 13.44
#